data_AF-Q29Y80-F1
#
_entry.id   AF-Q29Y80-F1
#
_cell.length_a   1.000
_cell.length_b   1.000
_cell.length_c   1.000
_cell.angle_alpha   90.00
_cell.angle_beta   90.00
_cell.angle_gamma   90.00
#
_symmetry.space_group_name_H-M   'P 1'
#
loop_
_entity.id
_entity.type
_entity.pdbx_description
1 polymer ?
#
loop_
_entity_poly.entity_id
_entity_poly.type
_entity_poly.pdbx_seq_one_letter_code
_entity_poly.pdbx_strand_id
1 'polypeptide(L)' 'ESSEPCCDSCICTKSIPPQCHCTDIRLNSCHSACKSCMCTRSMPGKCRCLDIADFCYKPC' A
#
# COMPACT_ATOMS: atom_id res chain seq x y z
N GLU A 1 11.46 -6.18 8.17
CA GLU A 1 10.67 -5.89 6.96
C GLU A 1 11.49 -5.01 6.05
N SER A 2 11.61 -5.34 4.77
CA SER A 2 12.22 -4.43 3.81
C SER A 2 11.35 -3.18 3.71
N SER A 3 11.96 -2.00 3.89
CA SER A 3 11.32 -0.70 3.70
C SER A 3 11.08 -0.38 2.22
N GLU A 4 11.51 -1.27 1.30
CA GLU A 4 11.27 -1.13 -0.12
C GLU A 4 9.77 -1.09 -0.44
N PRO A 5 9.37 -0.22 -1.38
CA PRO A 5 8.01 -0.22 -1.89
C PRO A 5 7.78 -1.45 -2.77
N CYS A 6 6.89 -2.32 -2.30
CA CYS A 6 6.40 -3.50 -3.02
C CYS A 6 4.90 -3.68 -2.69
N CYS A 7 4.17 -4.34 -3.59
CA CYS A 7 2.73 -4.61 -3.47
C CYS A 7 2.33 -5.90 -4.19
N ASP A 8 1.78 -6.86 -3.46
CA ASP A 8 1.24 -8.13 -3.99
C ASP A 8 -0.19 -7.96 -4.50
N SER A 9 -1.01 -7.20 -3.76
CA SER A 9 -2.43 -6.98 -4.05
C SER A 9 -2.68 -5.53 -4.45
N CYS A 10 -2.51 -5.24 -5.74
CA CYS A 10 -2.81 -3.93 -6.31
C CYS A 10 -4.16 -3.89 -7.03
N ILE A 11 -4.98 -2.88 -6.76
CA ILE A 11 -6.29 -2.70 -7.39
C ILE A 11 -6.32 -1.35 -8.12
N CYS A 12 -6.71 -1.36 -9.39
CA CYS A 12 -6.83 -0.18 -10.23
C CYS A 12 -8.26 0.04 -10.73
N THR A 13 -8.68 1.30 -10.82
CA THR A 13 -9.91 1.68 -11.52
C THR A 13 -9.75 1.51 -13.03
N LYS A 14 -10.87 1.27 -13.73
CA LYS A 14 -10.92 1.25 -15.20
C LYS A 14 -11.08 2.67 -15.78
N SER A 15 -10.19 3.59 -15.40
CA SER A 15 -10.15 4.99 -15.88
C SER A 15 -8.83 5.28 -16.62
N ILE A 16 -8.74 6.43 -17.30
CA ILE A 16 -7.51 6.90 -17.95
C ILE A 16 -7.19 8.32 -17.42
N PRO A 17 -6.11 8.52 -16.63
CA PRO A 17 -5.22 7.49 -16.10
C PRO A 17 -5.93 6.57 -15.07
N PRO A 18 -5.42 5.35 -14.87
CA PRO A 18 -5.93 4.46 -13.83
C PRO A 18 -5.62 5.04 -12.46
N GLN A 19 -6.49 4.80 -11.48
CA GLN A 19 -6.24 5.08 -10.07
C GLN A 19 -6.00 3.74 -9.38
N CYS A 20 -4.72 3.45 -9.13
CA CYS A 20 -4.22 2.25 -8.51
C CYS A 20 -3.87 2.51 -7.04
N HIS A 21 -4.24 1.57 -6.17
CA HIS A 21 -3.85 1.59 -4.77
C HIS A 21 -3.47 0.18 -4.31
N CYS A 22 -2.52 0.11 -3.38
CA CYS A 22 -2.11 -1.16 -2.80
C CYS A 22 -3.04 -1.54 -1.65
N THR A 23 -3.48 -2.79 -1.62
CA THR A 23 -4.38 -3.32 -0.57
C THR A 23 -3.69 -4.24 0.42
N ASP A 24 -2.37 -4.39 0.28
CA ASP A 24 -1.56 -5.18 1.21
C ASP A 24 -1.64 -4.65 2.63
N ILE A 25 -1.64 -5.59 3.57
CA ILE A 25 -1.59 -5.31 5.00
C ILE A 25 -0.17 -5.61 5.49
N ARG A 26 0.50 -4.58 6.01
CA ARG A 26 1.78 -4.71 6.70
C ARG A 26 1.60 -4.60 8.21
N LEU A 27 2.51 -5.21 8.96
CA LEU A 27 2.44 -5.17 10.41
C LEU A 27 3.23 -3.98 10.95
N ASN A 28 2.62 -3.21 11.84
CA ASN A 28 3.19 -2.06 12.56
C ASN A 28 3.56 -0.83 11.71
N SER A 29 3.90 -0.96 10.43
CA SER A 29 4.28 0.17 9.55
C SER A 29 4.02 -0.08 8.06
N CYS A 30 3.87 0.98 7.27
CA CYS A 30 3.83 0.91 5.81
C CYS A 30 5.24 1.01 5.17
N HIS A 31 5.36 0.78 3.86
CA HIS A 31 6.61 0.97 3.12
C HIS A 31 7.04 2.45 3.06
N SER A 32 8.34 2.69 2.82
CA SER A 32 8.93 4.03 2.87
C SER A 32 8.33 5.03 1.87
N ALA A 33 7.87 4.57 0.71
CA ALA A 33 7.23 5.42 -0.30
C ALA A 33 5.77 5.80 0.03
N CYS A 34 5.16 5.22 1.07
CA CYS A 34 3.77 5.47 1.42
C CYS A 34 3.65 6.80 2.16
N LYS A 35 2.96 7.78 1.57
CA LYS A 35 2.71 9.09 2.17
C LYS A 35 1.57 9.05 3.18
N SER A 36 0.52 8.29 2.86
CA SER A 36 -0.69 8.15 3.69
C SER A 36 -0.79 6.72 4.23
N CYS A 37 -0.20 6.49 5.40
CA CYS A 37 -0.26 5.20 6.08
C CYS A 37 -1.34 5.20 7.17
N MET A 38 -2.21 4.19 7.16
CA MET A 38 -3.27 4.05 8.15
C MET A 38 -3.18 2.69 8.84
N CYS A 39 -3.14 2.68 10.17
CA CYS A 39 -3.01 1.47 10.98
C CYS A 39 -4.20 1.27 11.93
N THR A 40 -4.57 0.01 12.17
CA THR A 40 -5.50 -0.33 13.26
C THR A 40 -4.85 -0.10 14.63
N ARG A 41 -5.64 0.31 15.62
CA ARG A 41 -5.19 0.43 17.02
C ARG A 41 -5.16 -0.94 17.74
N SER A 42 -4.51 -1.92 17.13
CA SER A 42 -4.32 -3.28 17.66
C SER A 42 -2.82 -3.58 17.84
N MET A 43 -2.48 -4.64 18.57
CA MET A 43 -1.11 -5.18 18.61
C MET A 43 -1.11 -6.64 18.12
N PRO A 44 -0.44 -6.95 16.99
CA PRO A 44 0.24 -6.01 16.09
C PRO A 44 -0.75 -5.09 15.36
N GLY A 45 -0.28 -3.90 14.99
CA GLY A 45 -1.07 -2.94 14.21
C GLY A 45 -1.14 -3.42 12.76
N LYS A 46 -2.34 -3.49 12.17
CA LYS A 46 -2.51 -3.80 10.75
C LYS A 46 -2.53 -2.50 9.98
N CYS A 47 -1.49 -2.25 9.19
CA CYS A 47 -1.28 -1.03 8.44
C CYS A 47 -1.53 -1.23 6.96
N ARG A 48 -2.15 -0.24 6.32
CA ARG A 48 -2.38 -0.19 4.88
C ARG A 48 -1.93 1.16 4.32
N CYS A 49 -1.41 1.14 3.10
CA CYS A 49 -1.14 2.37 2.37
C CYS A 49 -2.42 2.86 1.69
N LEU A 50 -2.70 4.16 1.79
CA LEU A 50 -3.86 4.81 1.18
C LEU A 50 -3.47 5.70 -0.01
N ASP A 51 -2.20 5.63 -0.43
CA ASP A 51 -1.74 6.36 -1.60
C ASP A 51 -2.43 5.84 -2.86
N ILE A 52 -2.74 6.79 -3.75
CA ILE A 52 -3.25 6.51 -5.09
C ILE A 52 -2.16 6.90 -6.08
N ALA A 53 -1.80 5.97 -6.95
CA ALA A 53 -0.86 6.16 -8.05
C ALA A 53 -1.51 5.73 -9.37
N ASP A 54 -0.89 6.03 -10.49
CA ASP A 54 -1.26 5.52 -11.81
C ASP A 54 -0.52 4.22 -12.18
N PHE A 55 0.22 3.65 -11.23
CA PHE A 55 0.97 2.41 -11.37
C PHE A 55 0.84 1.51 -10.13
N CYS A 56 1.23 0.25 -10.28
CA CYS A 56 1.40 -0.70 -9.18
C CYS A 56 2.88 -0.95 -8.92
N TYR A 57 3.27 -1.08 -7.65
CA TYR A 57 4.61 -1.50 -7.28
C TYR A 57 4.88 -2.95 -7.71
N LYS A 58 6.16 -3.32 -7.79
CA LYS A 58 6.57 -4.73 -7.96
C LYS A 58 6.04 -5.58 -6.79
N PRO A 59 5.77 -6.88 -7.00
CA PRO A 59 5.43 -7.80 -5.93
C PRO A 59 6.46 -7.80 -4.79
N CYS A 60 5.97 -8.06 -3.58
CA CYS A 60 6.77 -8.46 -2.43
C CYS A 60 7.08 -9.97 -2.53
#